data_AF-A0A2M9C4V7-F1
#
_entry.id   AF-A0A2M9C4V7-F1
#
_cell.length_a   1.000
_cell.length_b   1.000
_cell.length_c   1.000
_cell.angle_alpha   90.00
_cell.angle_beta   90.00
_cell.angle_gamma   90.00
#
_symmetry.space_group_name_H-M   'P 1'
#
loop_
_entity.id
_entity.type
_entity.pdbx_description
1 polymer ?
#
loop_
_entity_poly.entity_id
_entity_poly.type
_entity_poly.pdbx_seq_one_letter_code
_entity_poly.pdbx_strand_id
1 'polypeptide(L)'
;MTEFINPAASANPSGPAGDRPVRPSRRAKRSGLSTSVKVVSALGAGAALALAAPLAASAHVSVSPSSTAAGSSSILTFSVGHGCEGSPTTKLTIDIPEDILSVTPVINPGWDIEKVTVDLEVPATDSHGEAVTQRTGQVVYTAKTPLSEGFRDSVAMQVTLPEGEAGDTLVFPALQTCEVGETDWANLPEAGSTEEPEDPAPIVTLTAAEAEGDGHGGGHGGTAETVSDDHGDEDAAAATSTSTDDVLARVLGLSGLVVGVVGVVIAIVATRRRPESR
;
A
#
# COMPACT_ATOMS: atom_id res chain seq x y z
N MET A 1 38.32 -11.38 -56.33
CA MET A 1 39.43 -12.36 -56.36
C MET A 1 39.06 -13.49 -55.43
N THR A 2 39.46 -14.71 -55.80
CA THR A 2 39.12 -16.01 -55.20
C THR A 2 37.73 -16.54 -55.61
N GLU A 3 37.49 -17.75 -56.12
CA GLU A 3 38.25 -18.76 -56.88
C GLU A 3 37.21 -19.84 -57.30
N PHE A 4 37.17 -20.19 -58.59
CA PHE A 4 37.08 -21.55 -59.16
C PHE A 4 35.81 -22.45 -59.01
N ILE A 5 35.20 -22.88 -60.14
CA ILE A 5 35.34 -24.21 -60.85
C ILE A 5 34.55 -25.33 -60.11
N ASN A 6 33.66 -26.17 -60.65
CA ASN A 6 33.54 -26.88 -61.94
C ASN A 6 32.09 -27.43 -62.15
N PRO A 7 31.75 -28.00 -63.33
CA PRO A 7 30.39 -28.29 -63.82
C PRO A 7 30.00 -29.78 -63.86
N ALA A 8 28.75 -29.99 -64.28
CA ALA A 8 28.20 -31.08 -65.11
C ALA A 8 28.28 -32.54 -64.61
N ALA A 9 27.13 -33.22 -64.61
CA ALA A 9 26.89 -34.35 -65.52
C ALA A 9 25.44 -34.85 -65.46
N SER A 10 24.89 -35.04 -66.66
CA SER A 10 23.62 -35.65 -67.00
C SER A 10 23.78 -37.17 -67.10
N ALA A 11 22.82 -37.95 -66.63
CA ALA A 11 22.42 -39.22 -67.27
C ALA A 11 21.12 -39.76 -66.63
N ASN A 12 20.17 -40.10 -67.50
CA ASN A 12 18.93 -40.81 -67.23
C ASN A 12 18.94 -42.04 -68.17
N PRO A 13 18.42 -43.21 -67.75
CA PRO A 13 17.62 -43.98 -68.69
C PRO A 13 16.40 -44.71 -68.09
N SER A 14 15.24 -44.45 -68.70
CA SER A 14 14.32 -45.38 -69.39
C SER A 14 13.81 -46.68 -68.73
N GLY A 15 12.47 -46.72 -68.54
CA GLY A 15 11.61 -47.88 -68.93
C GLY A 15 10.73 -48.51 -67.82
N PRO A 16 9.67 -49.28 -68.18
CA PRO A 16 8.43 -48.77 -68.78
C PRO A 16 7.12 -49.26 -68.08
N ALA A 17 6.02 -48.60 -68.48
CA ALA A 17 4.63 -49.07 -68.63
C ALA A 17 3.93 -49.85 -67.50
N GLY A 18 2.83 -49.26 -66.99
CA GLY A 18 1.85 -49.96 -66.16
C GLY A 18 0.58 -49.14 -65.94
N ASP A 19 -0.44 -49.48 -66.72
CA ASP A 19 -1.89 -49.24 -66.62
C ASP A 19 -2.49 -48.09 -65.79
N ARG A 20 -3.36 -47.35 -66.48
CA ARG A 20 -4.36 -46.44 -65.91
C ARG A 20 -5.59 -47.21 -65.45
N PRO A 21 -6.19 -46.82 -64.31
CA PRO A 21 -7.64 -46.76 -64.23
C PRO A 21 -8.17 -45.39 -63.78
N VAL A 22 -9.48 -45.25 -63.99
CA VAL A 22 -10.30 -44.05 -64.09
C VAL A 22 -10.64 -43.41 -62.72
N ARG A 23 -10.87 -42.09 -62.77
CA ARG A 23 -11.34 -41.15 -61.72
C ARG A 23 -12.48 -41.70 -60.82
N PRO A 24 -12.61 -41.16 -59.60
CA PRO A 24 -13.60 -40.08 -59.43
C PRO A 24 -13.10 -38.86 -58.62
N SER A 25 -13.63 -37.71 -59.00
CA SER A 25 -13.46 -36.40 -58.37
C SER A 25 -13.91 -36.37 -56.91
N ARG A 26 -13.00 -36.10 -55.98
CA ARG A 26 -13.35 -35.65 -54.62
C ARG A 26 -13.15 -34.15 -54.51
N ARG A 27 -14.27 -33.46 -54.26
CA ARG A 27 -14.40 -32.03 -53.94
C ARG A 27 -13.31 -31.58 -52.95
N ALA A 28 -12.61 -30.50 -53.31
CA ALA A 28 -11.81 -29.72 -52.40
C ALA A 28 -12.72 -29.14 -51.30
N LYS A 29 -12.56 -29.60 -50.06
CA LYS A 29 -13.08 -28.90 -48.88
C LYS A 29 -11.93 -28.03 -48.36
N ARG A 30 -11.90 -26.77 -48.82
CA ARG A 30 -11.03 -25.74 -48.26
C ARG A 30 -11.42 -25.58 -46.79
N SER A 31 -10.58 -26.09 -45.90
CA SER A 31 -10.66 -25.81 -44.46
C SER A 31 -10.35 -24.33 -44.29
N GLY A 32 -11.36 -23.53 -43.97
CA GLY A 32 -11.17 -22.15 -43.54
C GLY A 32 -10.47 -22.17 -42.19
N LEU A 33 -9.22 -21.71 -42.15
CA LEU A 33 -8.55 -21.38 -40.90
C LEU A 33 -9.41 -20.34 -40.18
N SER A 34 -9.93 -20.70 -39.01
CA SER A 34 -10.71 -19.82 -38.16
C SER A 34 -9.80 -18.71 -37.62
N THR A 35 -9.98 -17.50 -38.14
CA THR A 35 -9.45 -16.27 -37.57
C THR A 35 -10.20 -15.96 -36.27
N SER A 36 -9.89 -16.63 -35.16
CA SER A 36 -10.55 -16.35 -33.87
C SER A 36 -9.71 -16.76 -32.65
N VAL A 37 -8.43 -16.36 -32.60
CA VAL A 37 -7.56 -16.60 -31.42
C VAL A 37 -6.87 -15.32 -30.94
N LYS A 38 -7.52 -14.15 -31.01
CA LYS A 38 -6.91 -12.88 -30.56
C LYS A 38 -7.77 -12.05 -29.60
N VAL A 39 -8.63 -12.67 -28.79
CA VAL A 39 -9.42 -11.91 -27.79
C VAL A 39 -9.33 -12.45 -26.36
N VAL A 40 -8.79 -13.66 -26.12
CA VAL A 40 -8.72 -14.24 -24.77
C VAL A 40 -7.46 -13.83 -23.98
N SER A 41 -6.43 -13.25 -24.62
CA SER A 41 -5.18 -12.88 -23.94
C SER A 41 -5.24 -11.56 -23.17
N ALA A 42 -6.30 -10.75 -23.32
CA ALA A 42 -6.37 -9.43 -22.69
C ALA A 42 -6.90 -9.43 -21.24
N LEU A 43 -7.71 -10.42 -20.84
CA LEU A 43 -8.25 -10.48 -19.46
C LEU A 43 -7.31 -11.18 -18.46
N GLY A 44 -6.41 -12.05 -18.94
CA GLY A 44 -5.47 -12.77 -18.05
C GLY A 44 -4.30 -11.91 -17.56
N ALA A 45 -3.85 -10.94 -18.37
CA ALA A 45 -2.72 -10.09 -18.02
C ALA A 45 -3.08 -9.04 -16.95
N GLY A 46 -4.31 -8.51 -16.95
CA GLY A 46 -4.75 -7.52 -15.96
C GLY A 46 -4.88 -8.09 -14.54
N ALA A 47 -5.34 -9.34 -14.39
CA ALA A 47 -5.47 -9.98 -13.08
C ALA A 47 -4.11 -10.37 -12.47
N ALA A 48 -3.13 -10.75 -13.30
CA ALA A 48 -1.78 -11.06 -12.83
C ALA A 48 -0.99 -9.82 -12.39
N LEU A 49 -1.19 -8.65 -13.03
CA LEU A 49 -0.60 -7.39 -12.57
C LEU A 49 -1.23 -6.86 -11.28
N ALA A 50 -2.54 -7.07 -11.06
CA ALA A 50 -3.21 -6.64 -9.84
C ALA A 50 -2.82 -7.47 -8.59
N LEU A 51 -2.40 -8.73 -8.79
CA LEU A 51 -1.87 -9.60 -7.72
C LEU A 51 -0.35 -9.43 -7.51
N ALA A 52 0.32 -8.68 -8.39
CA ALA A 52 1.71 -8.24 -8.25
C ALA A 52 1.79 -6.77 -7.81
N ALA A 53 0.73 -6.25 -7.16
CA ALA A 53 0.85 -5.05 -6.35
C ALA A 53 2.04 -5.23 -5.38
N PRO A 54 2.93 -4.24 -5.24
CA PRO A 54 4.31 -4.50 -4.89
C PRO A 54 4.41 -5.08 -3.48
N LEU A 55 4.97 -6.29 -3.37
CA LEU A 55 5.56 -6.76 -2.11
C LEU A 55 6.71 -5.83 -1.63
N ALA A 56 7.10 -4.84 -2.46
CA ALA A 56 8.07 -3.79 -2.13
C ALA A 56 7.60 -2.85 -1.01
N ALA A 57 6.29 -2.69 -0.76
CA ALA A 57 5.78 -1.82 0.31
C ALA A 57 6.03 -2.36 1.74
N SER A 58 6.70 -3.51 1.87
CA SER A 58 6.90 -4.19 3.16
C SER A 58 8.20 -3.79 3.88
N ALA A 59 8.98 -2.91 3.25
CA ALA A 59 10.36 -2.53 3.58
C ALA A 59 10.49 -1.23 4.37
N HIS A 60 9.67 -0.25 4.03
CA HIS A 60 9.89 1.13 4.44
C HIS A 60 9.60 1.32 5.93
N VAL A 61 10.39 2.18 6.57
CA VAL A 61 9.96 2.76 7.84
C VAL A 61 8.72 3.61 7.55
N SER A 62 7.65 3.36 8.29
CA SER A 62 6.37 4.05 8.09
C SER A 62 5.89 4.65 9.40
N VAL A 63 5.12 5.73 9.32
CA VAL A 63 4.51 6.40 10.47
C VAL A 63 2.99 6.27 10.40
N SER A 64 2.37 5.91 11.52
CA SER A 64 0.92 5.88 11.70
C SER A 64 0.53 6.82 12.84
N PRO A 65 -0.10 7.97 12.55
CA PRO A 65 -0.59 8.89 13.57
C PRO A 65 -1.96 8.43 14.11
N SER A 66 -2.22 8.63 15.41
CA SER A 66 -3.56 8.43 16.00
C SER A 66 -4.54 9.57 15.69
N SER A 67 -4.01 10.75 15.41
CA SER A 67 -4.71 11.95 14.95
C SER A 67 -3.82 12.73 14.00
N THR A 68 -4.40 13.42 13.02
CA THR A 68 -3.71 14.34 12.10
C THR A 68 -4.18 15.79 12.24
N ALA A 69 -5.13 16.09 13.14
CA ALA A 69 -5.66 17.44 13.28
C ALA A 69 -4.58 18.40 13.79
N ALA A 70 -4.45 19.57 13.15
CA ALA A 70 -3.58 20.65 13.61
C ALA A 70 -3.85 20.99 15.09
N GLY A 71 -2.79 21.25 15.84
CA GLY A 71 -2.84 21.53 17.29
C GLY A 71 -3.14 20.32 18.19
N SER A 72 -3.57 19.17 17.63
CA SER A 72 -3.98 18.02 18.45
C SER A 72 -2.79 17.22 19.00
N SER A 73 -3.01 16.51 20.11
CA SER A 73 -2.07 15.48 20.56
C SER A 73 -2.22 14.21 19.75
N SER A 74 -1.11 13.65 19.28
CA SER A 74 -1.09 12.43 18.46
C SER A 74 -0.04 11.45 18.96
N ILE A 75 -0.39 10.17 19.00
CA ILE A 75 0.59 9.08 19.14
C ILE A 75 1.04 8.72 17.73
N LEU A 76 2.32 8.96 17.45
CA LEU A 76 2.98 8.56 16.22
C LEU A 76 3.61 7.18 16.45
N THR A 77 3.13 6.18 15.72
CA THR A 77 3.69 4.82 15.74
C THR A 77 4.54 4.62 14.49
N PHE A 78 5.85 4.46 14.69
CA PHE A 78 6.79 4.14 13.64
C PHE A 78 6.96 2.63 13.56
N SER A 79 6.75 2.05 12.38
CA SER A 79 6.95 0.61 12.14
C SER A 79 8.23 0.39 11.36
N VAL A 80 9.09 -0.51 11.85
CA VAL A 80 10.33 -0.92 11.18
C VAL A 80 10.25 -2.41 10.85
N GLY A 81 10.55 -2.72 9.59
CA GLY A 81 10.43 -4.08 9.05
C GLY A 81 11.76 -4.79 8.94
N HIS A 82 12.20 -4.99 7.69
CA HIS A 82 13.44 -5.71 7.41
C HIS A 82 14.67 -4.93 7.88
N GLY A 83 15.75 -5.67 8.05
CA GLY A 83 17.09 -5.12 8.21
C GLY A 83 17.64 -4.46 6.95
N CYS A 84 18.77 -3.77 7.05
CA CYS A 84 19.45 -3.07 5.95
C CYS A 84 20.09 -4.12 5.04
N GLU A 85 19.56 -4.29 3.83
CA GLU A 85 19.96 -5.38 2.91
C GLU A 85 19.92 -6.78 3.58
N GLY A 86 18.98 -6.99 4.52
CA GLY A 86 18.85 -8.23 5.32
C GLY A 86 19.66 -8.27 6.61
N SER A 87 20.53 -7.29 6.88
CA SER A 87 21.29 -7.21 8.14
C SER A 87 20.42 -6.72 9.31
N PRO A 88 20.40 -7.40 10.47
CA PRO A 88 19.51 -7.04 11.59
C PRO A 88 19.61 -5.57 12.04
N THR A 89 18.46 -4.94 12.30
CA THR A 89 18.39 -3.54 12.76
C THR A 89 18.83 -3.45 14.21
N THR A 90 19.75 -2.52 14.50
CA THR A 90 20.27 -2.27 15.85
C THR A 90 19.83 -0.92 16.39
N LYS A 91 19.50 0.05 15.52
CA LYS A 91 19.09 1.39 15.92
C LYS A 91 18.14 2.01 14.91
N LEU A 92 17.19 2.78 15.42
CA LEU A 92 16.32 3.65 14.65
C LEU A 92 16.39 5.06 15.23
N THR A 93 16.98 5.99 14.49
CA THR A 93 17.01 7.42 14.84
C THR A 93 15.94 8.13 14.04
N ILE A 94 15.03 8.83 14.73
CA ILE A 94 13.94 9.59 14.09
C ILE A 94 14.20 11.08 14.35
N ASP A 95 14.30 11.84 13.26
CA ASP A 95 14.40 13.29 13.29
C ASP A 95 13.03 13.91 13.54
N ILE A 96 13.00 14.90 14.43
CA ILE A 96 11.78 15.61 14.83
C ILE A 96 11.71 16.95 14.08
N PRO A 97 10.62 17.23 13.34
CA PRO A 97 10.37 18.54 12.73
C PRO A 97 10.55 19.70 13.71
N GLU A 98 11.01 20.84 13.21
CA GLU A 98 11.26 22.02 14.05
C GLU A 98 10.01 22.58 14.73
N ASP A 99 8.86 22.42 14.07
CA ASP A 99 7.56 22.88 14.56
C ASP A 99 6.99 22.01 15.69
N ILE A 100 7.61 20.86 15.98
CA ILE A 100 7.21 19.99 17.10
C ILE A 100 8.07 20.31 18.32
N LEU A 101 7.45 20.98 19.28
CA LEU A 101 8.11 21.44 20.51
C LEU A 101 8.06 20.39 21.63
N SER A 102 7.05 19.52 21.62
CA SER A 102 6.83 18.52 22.68
C SER A 102 6.83 17.11 22.10
N VAL A 103 7.74 16.28 22.60
CA VAL A 103 7.87 14.86 22.26
C VAL A 103 8.04 14.04 23.52
N THR A 104 7.19 13.03 23.69
CA THR A 104 7.25 12.07 24.79
C THR A 104 7.28 10.65 24.23
N PRO A 105 8.46 10.02 24.15
CA PRO A 105 8.56 8.62 23.72
C PRO A 105 7.78 7.69 24.64
N VAL A 106 7.07 6.73 24.05
CA VAL A 106 6.40 5.65 24.78
C VAL A 106 7.46 4.61 25.14
N ILE A 107 7.50 4.19 26.40
CA ILE A 107 8.44 3.15 26.84
C ILE A 107 8.20 1.86 26.05
N ASN A 108 9.25 1.40 25.38
CA ASN A 108 9.24 0.13 24.65
C ASN A 108 10.17 -0.87 25.37
N PRO A 109 9.72 -2.08 25.73
CA PRO A 109 10.54 -3.06 26.42
C PRO A 109 11.74 -3.56 25.58
N GLY A 110 11.62 -3.60 24.25
CA GLY A 110 12.64 -4.08 23.31
C GLY A 110 13.74 -3.07 22.97
N TRP A 111 13.56 -1.80 23.34
CA TRP A 111 14.45 -0.70 22.93
C TRP A 111 14.88 0.15 24.13
N ASP A 112 16.11 0.61 24.11
CA ASP A 112 16.58 1.73 24.92
C ASP A 112 16.30 3.03 24.16
N ILE A 113 15.90 4.09 24.88
CA ILE A 113 15.40 5.33 24.29
C ILE A 113 16.24 6.51 24.77
N GLU A 114 16.71 7.33 23.83
CA GLU A 114 17.40 8.59 24.10
C GLU A 114 16.70 9.74 23.36
N LYS A 115 16.55 10.88 24.05
CA LYS A 115 16.09 12.14 23.46
C LYS A 115 17.31 13.03 23.25
N VAL A 116 17.56 13.43 22.01
CA VAL A 116 18.62 14.39 21.68
C VAL A 116 18.01 15.78 21.67
N THR A 117 18.46 16.63 22.59
CA THR A 117 17.99 18.03 22.70
C THR A 117 18.77 18.93 21.74
N VAL A 118 18.07 19.86 21.10
CA VAL A 118 18.64 20.92 20.25
C VAL A 118 18.12 22.28 20.71
N ASP A 119 18.92 23.32 20.51
CA ASP A 119 18.51 24.70 20.76
C ASP A 119 17.54 25.17 19.66
N LEU A 120 16.55 25.98 20.05
CA LEU A 120 15.70 26.68 19.11
C LEU A 120 16.40 27.96 18.65
N GLU A 121 16.38 28.22 17.33
CA GLU A 121 16.90 29.48 16.78
C GLU A 121 16.12 30.69 17.31
N VAL A 122 14.80 30.52 17.46
CA VAL A 122 13.87 31.50 18.03
C VAL A 122 13.14 30.85 19.20
N PRO A 123 13.15 31.45 20.41
CA PRO A 123 12.36 30.95 21.52
C PRO A 123 10.89 30.82 21.14
N ALA A 124 10.31 29.67 21.43
CA ALA A 124 8.90 29.39 21.19
C ALA A 124 8.11 29.43 22.50
N THR A 125 6.79 29.42 22.40
CA THR A 125 5.90 29.25 23.56
C THR A 125 5.29 27.87 23.48
N ASP A 126 5.33 27.10 24.56
CA ASP A 126 4.67 25.79 24.60
C ASP A 126 3.16 25.90 24.82
N SER A 127 2.49 24.75 24.85
CA SER A 127 1.05 24.66 25.11
C SER A 127 0.61 25.15 26.50
N HIS A 128 1.54 25.37 27.42
CA HIS A 128 1.30 25.89 28.76
C HIS A 128 1.59 27.40 28.88
N GLY A 129 2.06 28.05 27.81
CA GLY A 129 2.40 29.46 27.81
C GLY A 129 3.81 29.76 28.31
N GLU A 130 4.65 28.75 28.48
CA GLU A 130 6.03 28.90 28.95
C GLU A 130 6.99 29.10 27.77
N ALA A 131 8.00 29.95 27.96
CA ALA A 131 9.03 30.16 26.96
C ALA A 131 9.97 28.96 26.91
N VAL A 132 10.11 28.37 25.73
CA VAL A 132 10.98 27.22 25.46
C VAL A 132 12.10 27.67 24.54
N THR A 133 13.33 27.33 24.92
CA THR A 133 14.55 27.62 24.13
C THR A 133 15.22 26.36 23.58
N GLN A 134 14.70 25.18 23.94
CA GLN A 134 15.23 23.88 23.55
C GLN A 134 14.11 22.91 23.25
N ARG A 135 14.28 22.07 22.23
CA ARG A 135 13.32 21.01 21.88
C ARG A 135 14.04 19.68 21.70
N THR A 136 13.26 18.62 21.59
CA THR A 136 13.80 17.33 21.14
C THR A 136 14.01 17.39 19.63
N GLY A 137 15.26 17.30 19.18
CA GLY A 137 15.64 17.28 17.77
C GLY A 137 15.59 15.88 17.18
N GLN A 138 15.92 14.86 17.99
CA GLN A 138 15.85 13.45 17.59
C GLN A 138 15.38 12.57 18.74
N VAL A 139 14.75 11.46 18.40
CA VAL A 139 14.55 10.33 19.32
C VAL A 139 15.29 9.13 18.76
N VAL A 140 16.21 8.59 19.56
CA VAL A 140 17.03 7.44 19.20
C VAL A 140 16.52 6.22 19.95
N TYR A 141 16.13 5.19 19.20
CA TYR A 141 15.78 3.88 19.72
C TYR A 141 16.92 2.91 19.42
N THR A 142 17.53 2.34 20.45
CA THR A 142 18.56 1.29 20.31
C THR A 142 17.99 -0.06 20.71
N ALA A 143 18.04 -1.04 19.81
CA ALA A 143 17.48 -2.36 20.06
C ALA A 143 18.30 -3.10 21.13
N LYS A 144 17.63 -3.61 22.17
CA LYS A 144 18.29 -4.46 23.18
C LYS A 144 18.66 -5.83 22.61
N THR A 145 17.95 -6.26 21.59
CA THR A 145 18.25 -7.42 20.78
C THR A 145 18.04 -7.02 19.32
N PRO A 146 19.03 -7.17 18.43
CA PRO A 146 18.89 -6.77 17.04
C PRO A 146 17.63 -7.37 16.39
N LEU A 147 16.85 -6.54 15.72
CA LEU A 147 15.65 -6.96 15.01
C LEU A 147 16.07 -7.75 13.77
N SER A 148 15.92 -9.07 13.85
CA SER A 148 16.32 -9.99 12.78
C SER A 148 15.42 -9.87 11.55
N GLU A 149 15.95 -10.22 10.39
CA GLU A 149 15.19 -10.29 9.15
C GLU A 149 13.93 -11.18 9.31
N GLY A 150 12.83 -10.78 8.65
CA GLY A 150 11.56 -11.49 8.70
C GLY A 150 10.67 -11.16 9.89
N PHE A 151 11.17 -10.36 10.84
CA PHE A 151 10.37 -9.79 11.93
C PHE A 151 10.10 -8.31 11.68
N ARG A 152 9.12 -7.78 12.43
CA ARG A 152 8.80 -6.35 12.46
C ARG A 152 8.69 -5.92 13.90
N ASP A 153 8.97 -4.65 14.15
CA ASP A 153 8.70 -4.02 15.43
C ASP A 153 8.15 -2.60 15.23
N SER A 154 7.65 -2.00 16.30
CA SER A 154 7.22 -0.62 16.29
C SER A 154 7.64 0.14 17.53
N VAL A 155 7.93 1.42 17.35
CA VAL A 155 8.21 2.36 18.42
C VAL A 155 7.21 3.50 18.33
N ALA A 156 6.84 4.08 19.46
CA ALA A 156 5.82 5.10 19.49
C ALA A 156 6.26 6.29 20.32
N MET A 157 5.79 7.48 19.94
CA MET A 157 5.95 8.69 20.72
C MET A 157 4.67 9.52 20.66
N GLN A 158 4.31 10.14 21.78
CA GLN A 158 3.30 11.18 21.79
C GLN A 158 3.95 12.50 21.38
N VAL A 159 3.30 13.22 20.47
CA VAL A 159 3.65 14.58 20.09
C VAL A 159 2.44 15.49 20.25
N THR A 160 2.70 16.80 20.30
CA THR A 160 1.68 17.81 19.97
C THR A 160 1.95 18.24 18.54
N LEU A 161 0.97 18.03 17.65
CA LEU A 161 1.07 18.49 16.27
C LEU A 161 1.03 20.02 16.25
N PRO A 162 1.79 20.69 15.38
CA PRO A 162 1.76 22.13 15.29
C PRO A 162 0.40 22.62 14.81
N GLU A 163 0.12 23.89 15.09
CA GLU A 163 -0.90 24.63 14.36
C GLU A 163 -0.51 24.69 12.86
N GLY A 164 -1.50 24.74 11.97
CA GLY A 164 -1.25 24.74 10.54
C GLY A 164 -2.52 24.56 9.72
N GLU A 165 -2.36 24.59 8.41
CA GLU A 165 -3.44 24.40 7.46
C GLU A 165 -3.59 22.93 7.07
N ALA A 166 -4.81 22.54 6.70
CA ALA A 166 -5.04 21.20 6.16
C ALA A 166 -4.22 21.00 4.87
N GLY A 167 -3.43 19.92 4.83
CA GLY A 167 -2.53 19.62 3.73
C GLY A 167 -1.06 19.92 4.02
N ASP A 168 -0.74 20.66 5.08
CA ASP A 168 0.65 20.84 5.52
C ASP A 168 1.27 19.49 5.90
N THR A 169 2.55 19.29 5.57
CA THR A 169 3.23 18.01 5.77
C THR A 169 4.35 18.11 6.79
N LEU A 170 4.34 17.19 7.74
CA LEU A 170 5.43 16.96 8.69
C LEU A 170 6.25 15.76 8.22
N VAL A 171 7.54 15.98 7.98
CA VAL A 171 8.47 14.96 7.52
C VAL A 171 9.31 14.50 8.69
N PHE A 172 9.38 13.19 8.90
CA PHE A 172 10.17 12.57 9.98
C PHE A 172 11.24 11.68 9.37
N PRO A 173 12.37 12.24 8.87
CA PRO A 173 13.48 11.43 8.40
C PRO A 173 13.88 10.39 9.45
N ALA A 174 14.19 9.18 8.99
CA ALA A 174 14.57 8.10 9.88
C ALA A 174 15.84 7.40 9.40
N LEU A 175 16.88 7.40 10.22
CA LEU A 175 18.08 6.62 9.97
C LEU A 175 17.95 5.25 10.63
N GLN A 176 17.89 4.20 9.83
CA GLN A 176 17.92 2.83 10.26
C GLN A 176 19.36 2.30 10.22
N THR A 177 19.96 2.05 11.38
CA THR A 177 21.28 1.42 11.46
C THR A 177 21.13 -0.07 11.72
N CYS A 178 21.92 -0.87 11.01
CA CYS A 178 21.95 -2.31 11.15
C CYS A 178 23.32 -2.80 11.62
N GLU A 179 23.46 -4.10 11.85
CA GLU A 179 24.78 -4.67 12.19
C GLU A 179 25.80 -4.43 11.06
N VAL A 180 25.33 -4.44 9.81
CA VAL A 180 26.08 -4.11 8.61
C VAL A 180 25.28 -3.10 7.80
N GLY A 181 25.84 -1.90 7.63
CA GLY A 181 25.24 -0.84 6.84
C GLY A 181 24.12 -0.07 7.56
N GLU A 182 23.51 0.82 6.80
CA GLU A 182 22.42 1.69 7.23
C GLU A 182 21.57 2.08 6.02
N THR A 183 20.31 2.47 6.29
CA THR A 183 19.39 3.02 5.30
C THR A 183 18.85 4.34 5.83
N ASP A 184 18.93 5.39 5.02
CA ASP A 184 18.48 6.73 5.36
C ASP A 184 17.11 7.00 4.71
N TRP A 185 16.05 6.81 5.48
CA TRP A 185 14.67 7.04 5.08
C TRP A 185 14.36 8.55 5.13
N ALA A 186 14.91 9.30 4.19
CA ALA A 186 14.86 10.77 4.15
C ALA A 186 14.36 11.34 2.80
N ASN A 187 14.17 10.50 1.77
CA ASN A 187 13.84 10.99 0.45
C ASN A 187 12.39 11.47 0.36
N LEU A 188 12.19 12.63 -0.26
CA LEU A 188 10.88 13.20 -0.53
C LEU A 188 10.47 12.94 -1.99
N PRO A 189 9.16 12.88 -2.28
CA PRO A 189 8.69 12.85 -3.66
C PRO A 189 9.20 14.07 -4.44
N GLU A 190 9.67 13.85 -5.67
CA GLU A 190 10.03 14.96 -6.56
C GLU A 190 8.81 15.82 -6.86
N ALA A 191 9.00 17.14 -6.97
CA ALA A 191 7.92 18.08 -7.20
C ALA A 191 7.13 17.74 -8.48
N GLY A 192 5.84 17.42 -8.31
CA GLY A 192 4.95 17.05 -9.42
C GLY A 192 5.10 15.60 -9.91
N SER A 193 5.94 14.78 -9.27
CA SER A 193 6.01 13.34 -9.53
C SER A 193 4.96 12.59 -8.71
N THR A 194 4.48 11.49 -9.27
CA THR A 194 3.67 10.49 -8.56
C THR A 194 4.47 9.23 -8.25
N GLU A 195 5.76 9.21 -8.57
CA GLU A 195 6.64 8.09 -8.28
C GLU A 195 7.08 8.14 -6.81
N GLU A 196 7.08 6.97 -6.17
CA GLU A 196 7.57 6.82 -4.80
C GLU A 196 9.10 6.87 -4.81
N PRO A 197 9.75 7.67 -3.94
CA PRO A 197 11.19 7.71 -3.84
C PRO A 197 11.74 6.38 -3.29
N GLU A 198 13.04 6.11 -3.50
CA GLU A 198 13.67 4.83 -3.14
C GLU A 198 13.64 4.55 -1.62
N ASP A 199 14.00 5.55 -0.81
CA ASP A 199 14.00 5.50 0.65
C ASP A 199 13.09 6.60 1.22
N PRO A 200 11.75 6.44 1.14
CA PRO A 200 10.80 7.49 1.47
C PRO A 200 10.87 7.85 2.95
N ALA A 201 10.92 9.16 3.23
CA ALA A 201 10.73 9.66 4.58
C ALA A 201 9.30 9.38 5.08
N PRO A 202 9.13 8.95 6.33
CA PRO A 202 7.82 8.96 6.99
C PRO A 202 7.20 10.36 7.00
N ILE A 203 5.97 10.50 6.52
CA ILE A 203 5.27 11.79 6.42
C ILE A 203 3.92 11.72 7.12
N VAL A 204 3.57 12.77 7.86
CA VAL A 204 2.23 13.01 8.41
C VAL A 204 1.67 14.26 7.75
N THR A 205 0.51 14.15 7.10
CA THR A 205 -0.21 15.31 6.56
C THR A 205 -1.24 15.80 7.57
N LEU A 206 -1.22 17.09 7.87
CA LEU A 206 -2.18 17.72 8.77
C LEU A 206 -3.58 17.76 8.15
N THR A 207 -4.58 17.51 8.98
CA THR A 207 -5.98 17.83 8.71
C THR A 207 -6.33 19.11 9.46
N ALA A 208 -7.45 19.74 9.08
CA ALA A 208 -7.96 20.90 9.78
C ALA A 208 -8.05 20.64 11.29
N ALA A 209 -7.78 21.67 12.09
CA ALA A 209 -7.99 21.62 13.54
C ALA A 209 -9.42 21.18 13.85
N GLU A 210 -9.58 20.39 14.90
CA GLU A 210 -10.91 20.06 15.40
C GLU A 210 -11.53 21.34 15.95
N ALA A 211 -12.78 21.62 15.59
CA ALA A 211 -13.49 22.73 16.20
C ALA A 211 -13.65 22.43 17.69
N GLU A 212 -13.15 23.34 18.54
CA GLU A 212 -13.33 23.32 20.00
C GLU A 212 -14.81 23.05 20.33
N GLY A 213 -15.11 21.80 20.68
CA GLY A 213 -16.40 21.42 21.21
C GLY A 213 -16.44 21.79 22.68
N ASP A 214 -17.12 22.89 23.03
CA ASP A 214 -17.53 23.21 24.39
C ASP A 214 -18.10 21.96 25.08
N GLY A 215 -17.43 21.44 26.12
CA GLY A 215 -17.88 20.19 26.72
C GLY A 215 -17.23 19.68 28.01
N HIS A 216 -16.46 20.48 28.76
CA HIS A 216 -16.14 20.11 30.15
C HIS A 216 -17.22 20.63 31.10
N GLY A 217 -18.25 19.82 31.36
CA GLY A 217 -19.32 20.18 32.29
C GLY A 217 -20.10 19.00 32.86
N GLY A 218 -19.67 18.51 34.03
CA GLY A 218 -20.47 17.75 35.00
C GLY A 218 -20.64 16.25 34.68
N GLY A 219 -20.43 15.30 35.58
CA GLY A 219 -20.51 15.34 37.04
C GLY A 219 -21.13 14.00 37.44
N HIS A 220 -20.43 13.26 38.32
CA HIS A 220 -20.92 12.02 38.89
C HIS A 220 -22.31 12.16 39.50
N GLY A 221 -23.20 11.22 39.19
CA GLY A 221 -24.51 11.12 39.83
C GLY A 221 -25.22 9.83 39.46
N GLY A 222 -24.69 8.69 39.93
CA GLY A 222 -25.45 7.45 39.93
C GLY A 222 -26.53 7.50 41.01
N THR A 223 -27.80 7.30 40.62
CA THR A 223 -28.82 6.64 41.44
C THR A 223 -30.02 6.24 40.58
N ALA A 224 -30.18 4.91 40.46
CA ALA A 224 -31.38 4.09 40.47
C ALA A 224 -32.77 4.66 40.07
N GLU A 225 -33.40 3.90 39.17
CA GLU A 225 -34.79 3.40 39.21
C GLU A 225 -35.92 4.42 39.42
N THR A 226 -36.67 4.68 38.36
CA THR A 226 -38.13 4.77 38.49
C THR A 226 -38.79 4.18 37.24
N VAL A 227 -39.47 3.06 37.45
CA VAL A 227 -40.39 2.42 36.52
C VAL A 227 -41.61 3.33 36.29
N SER A 228 -42.01 3.50 35.04
CA SER A 228 -43.40 3.77 34.65
C SER A 228 -43.60 3.38 33.18
N ASP A 229 -44.31 2.28 32.97
CA ASP A 229 -44.96 1.90 31.71
C ASP A 229 -46.05 2.92 31.34
N ASP A 230 -46.08 3.39 30.08
CA ASP A 230 -47.32 3.52 29.30
C ASP A 230 -47.01 3.66 27.79
N HIS A 231 -47.94 3.16 26.98
CA HIS A 231 -47.82 2.79 25.56
C HIS A 231 -47.71 3.95 24.54
N GLY A 232 -46.99 3.67 23.45
CA GLY A 232 -47.10 4.41 22.18
C GLY A 232 -46.18 3.82 21.11
N ASP A 233 -46.71 2.92 20.29
CA ASP A 233 -46.15 2.58 18.97
C ASP A 233 -45.99 3.85 18.15
N GLU A 234 -44.77 4.15 17.68
CA GLU A 234 -44.55 4.69 16.34
C GLU A 234 -43.06 4.61 15.93
N ASP A 235 -42.90 4.13 14.71
CA ASP A 235 -41.70 3.91 13.91
C ASP A 235 -40.74 5.13 13.93
N ALA A 236 -39.54 4.96 14.48
CA ALA A 236 -38.46 5.94 14.38
C ALA A 236 -37.25 5.30 13.71
N ALA A 237 -37.29 5.32 12.39
CA ALA A 237 -36.17 5.07 11.52
C ALA A 237 -34.94 5.86 12.01
N ALA A 238 -33.87 5.13 12.33
CA ALA A 238 -32.55 5.68 12.48
C ALA A 238 -32.20 6.46 11.21
N ALA A 239 -32.11 7.79 11.33
CA ALA A 239 -31.52 8.64 10.32
C ALA A 239 -30.00 8.39 10.32
N THR A 240 -29.57 7.27 9.74
CA THR A 240 -28.20 7.10 9.29
C THR A 240 -28.00 8.03 8.11
N SER A 241 -27.25 9.12 8.32
CA SER A 241 -26.69 9.97 7.28
C SER A 241 -25.75 9.14 6.40
N THR A 242 -26.33 8.29 5.57
CA THR A 242 -25.60 7.52 4.57
C THR A 242 -25.28 8.51 3.47
N SER A 243 -24.05 9.02 3.45
CA SER A 243 -23.56 9.83 2.35
C SER A 243 -23.78 9.05 1.05
N THR A 244 -24.23 9.75 0.01
CA THR A 244 -24.53 9.20 -1.32
C THR A 244 -23.37 8.36 -1.88
N ASP A 245 -22.15 8.65 -1.43
CA ASP A 245 -20.92 7.93 -1.77
C ASP A 245 -20.90 6.49 -1.22
N ASP A 246 -21.43 6.21 -0.03
CA ASP A 246 -21.47 4.86 0.56
C ASP A 246 -22.49 3.96 -0.18
N VAL A 247 -23.59 4.55 -0.66
CA VAL A 247 -24.57 3.83 -1.50
C VAL A 247 -23.99 3.51 -2.86
N LEU A 248 -23.31 4.47 -3.51
CA LEU A 248 -22.63 4.26 -4.79
C LEU A 248 -21.52 3.21 -4.67
N ALA A 249 -20.70 3.27 -3.63
CA ALA A 249 -19.63 2.31 -3.38
C ALA A 249 -20.16 0.88 -3.21
N ARG A 250 -21.26 0.70 -2.45
CA ARG A 250 -21.88 -0.62 -2.25
C ARG A 250 -22.56 -1.13 -3.52
N VAL A 251 -23.24 -0.29 -4.28
CA VAL A 251 -23.89 -0.68 -5.55
C VAL A 251 -22.84 -1.09 -6.59
N LEU A 252 -21.74 -0.34 -6.70
CA LEU A 252 -20.62 -0.69 -7.57
C LEU A 252 -19.90 -1.96 -7.11
N GLY A 253 -19.68 -2.13 -5.81
CA GLY A 253 -19.07 -3.33 -5.23
C GLY A 253 -19.90 -4.60 -5.46
N LEU A 254 -21.21 -4.52 -5.21
CA LEU A 254 -22.12 -5.67 -5.39
C LEU A 254 -22.32 -6.01 -6.87
N SER A 255 -22.44 -5.01 -7.75
CA SER A 255 -22.56 -5.25 -9.19
C SER A 255 -21.27 -5.86 -9.78
N GLY A 256 -20.10 -5.40 -9.34
CA GLY A 256 -18.81 -5.99 -9.70
C GLY A 256 -18.68 -7.46 -9.30
N LEU A 257 -19.12 -7.80 -8.08
CA LEU A 257 -19.10 -9.19 -7.58
C LEU A 257 -20.02 -10.11 -8.41
N VAL A 258 -21.22 -9.65 -8.76
CA VAL A 258 -22.15 -10.42 -9.59
C VAL A 258 -21.56 -10.68 -10.98
N VAL A 259 -20.97 -9.66 -11.62
CA VAL A 259 -20.30 -9.83 -12.92
C VAL A 259 -19.12 -10.80 -12.81
N GLY A 260 -18.33 -10.70 -11.75
CA GLY A 260 -17.22 -11.61 -11.47
C GLY A 260 -17.66 -13.08 -11.35
N VAL A 261 -18.71 -13.34 -10.57
CA VAL A 261 -19.25 -14.70 -10.37
C VAL A 261 -19.77 -15.28 -11.68
N VAL A 262 -20.50 -14.49 -12.48
CA VAL A 262 -21.00 -14.93 -13.79
C VAL A 262 -19.84 -15.27 -14.74
N GLY A 263 -18.79 -14.45 -14.75
CA GLY A 263 -17.58 -14.73 -15.53
C GLY A 263 -16.92 -16.06 -15.15
N VAL A 264 -16.78 -16.35 -13.85
CA VAL A 264 -16.21 -17.61 -13.34
C VAL A 264 -17.07 -18.81 -13.75
N VAL A 265 -18.39 -18.72 -13.63
CA VAL A 265 -19.31 -19.81 -14.02
C VAL A 265 -19.22 -20.10 -15.51
N ILE A 266 -19.18 -19.07 -16.37
CA ILE A 266 -19.04 -19.24 -17.82
C ILE A 266 -17.70 -19.89 -18.17
N ALA A 267 -16.60 -19.49 -17.50
CA ALA A 267 -15.29 -20.09 -17.71
C ALA A 267 -15.24 -21.58 -17.33
N ILE A 268 -15.86 -21.96 -16.22
CA ILE A 268 -15.95 -23.37 -15.78
C ILE A 268 -16.79 -24.21 -16.76
N VAL A 269 -17.90 -23.66 -17.27
CA VAL A 269 -18.74 -24.37 -18.25
C VAL A 269 -18.04 -24.50 -19.60
N ALA A 270 -17.31 -23.47 -20.04
CA ALA A 270 -16.58 -23.49 -21.31
C ALA A 270 -15.39 -24.47 -21.28
N THR A 271 -14.70 -24.61 -20.14
CA THR A 271 -13.60 -25.57 -19.98
C THR A 271 -14.09 -27.02 -19.93
N ARG A 272 -15.28 -27.27 -19.38
CA ARG A 272 -15.91 -28.60 -19.34
C ARG A 272 -16.53 -29.08 -20.65
N ARG A 273 -16.76 -28.18 -21.60
CA ARG A 273 -17.38 -28.48 -22.91
C ARG A 273 -16.37 -28.73 -24.04
N ARG A 274 -15.13 -29.14 -23.74
CA ARG A 274 -14.22 -29.67 -24.77
C ARG A 274 -14.44 -31.18 -24.93
N PRO A 275 -15.25 -31.65 -25.89
CA PRO A 275 -15.27 -33.07 -26.24
C PRO A 275 -13.95 -33.45 -26.90
N GLU A 276 -13.32 -34.52 -26.42
CA GLU A 276 -12.25 -35.21 -27.13
C GLU A 276 -12.82 -35.75 -28.44
N SER A 277 -12.54 -35.08 -29.56
CA SER A 277 -12.79 -35.62 -30.89
C SER A 277 -11.65 -36.54 -31.27
N ARG A 278 -11.88 -37.86 -31.11
CA ARG A 278 -11.10 -38.94 -31.73
C ARG A 278 -11.62 -39.23 -33.14
#